data_AF-A0A533SFE1-F1
#
_entry.id   AF-A0A533SFE1-F1
#
_cell.length_a   1.000
_cell.length_b   1.000
_cell.length_c   1.000
_cell.angle_alpha   90.00
_cell.angle_beta   90.00
_cell.angle_gamma   90.00
#
_symmetry.space_group_name_H-M   'P 1'
#
loop_
_entity.id
_entity.type
_entity.pdbx_description
1 polymer ?
#
loop_
_entity_poly.entity_id
_entity_poly.type
_entity_poly.pdbx_seq_one_letter_code
_entity_poly.pdbx_strand_id
1 'polypeptide(L)' 'LSATTHTLPPSVLVKFIQHELGCPVELILIQPEDIEFDHPVTPAVQQAVDDLAEELVRLLDQL' A
#
# COMPACT_ATOMS: atom_id res chain seq x y z
N LEU A 1 10.24 -2.78 -17.39
CA LEU A 1 10.86 -2.18 -16.20
C LEU A 1 9.98 -2.54 -15.01
N SER A 2 10.46 -3.39 -14.10
CA SER A 2 9.75 -3.69 -12.86
C SER A 2 9.90 -2.49 -11.93
N ALA A 3 8.79 -1.93 -11.48
CA ALA A 3 8.73 -0.74 -10.63
C ALA A 3 9.09 -1.01 -9.15
N THR A 4 9.56 -2.21 -8.81
CA THR A 4 9.89 -2.63 -7.45
C THR A 4 11.19 -3.43 -7.44
N THR A 5 12.02 -3.23 -6.41
CA THR A 5 13.23 -4.03 -6.14
C THR A 5 12.94 -5.42 -5.58
N HIS A 6 11.66 -5.73 -5.29
CA HIS A 6 11.20 -7.07 -4.97
C HIS A 6 10.97 -7.90 -6.25
N THR A 7 11.52 -9.12 -6.25
CA THR A 7 11.44 -10.08 -7.36
C THR A 7 10.02 -10.58 -7.66
N LEU A 8 9.08 -10.37 -6.73
CA LEU A 8 7.68 -10.75 -6.87
C LEU A 8 6.80 -9.51 -7.03
N PRO A 9 6.04 -9.40 -8.13
CA PRO A 9 5.05 -8.35 -8.29
C PRO A 9 4.00 -8.38 -7.17
N PRO A 10 3.52 -7.24 -6.65
CA PRO A 10 2.51 -7.19 -5.60
C PRO A 10 1.22 -7.98 -5.94
N SER A 11 0.88 -8.05 -7.22
CA SER A 11 -0.26 -8.83 -7.70
C SER A 11 -0.14 -10.34 -7.44
N VAL A 12 1.08 -10.88 -7.35
CA VAL A 12 1.29 -12.29 -6.99
C VAL A 12 1.01 -12.52 -5.51
N LEU A 13 1.42 -11.59 -4.65
CA LEU A 13 1.13 -11.65 -3.21
C LEU A 13 -0.38 -11.60 -2.95
N VAL A 14 -1.11 -10.68 -3.61
CA VAL A 14 -2.57 -10.57 -3.49
C VAL A 14 -3.24 -11.90 -3.85
N LYS A 15 -2.88 -12.49 -5.01
CA LYS A 15 -3.45 -13.78 -5.44
C LYS A 15 -3.17 -14.91 -4.45
N PHE A 16 -1.97 -14.96 -3.89
CA PHE A 16 -1.62 -15.95 -2.88
C PHE A 16 -2.49 -15.79 -1.62
N ILE A 17 -2.62 -14.59 -1.08
CA ILE A 17 -3.42 -14.35 0.14
C ILE A 17 -4.91 -14.61 -0.13
N GLN A 18 -5.45 -14.20 -1.28
CA GLN A 18 -6.84 -14.49 -1.67
C GLN A 18 -7.12 -16.01 -1.68
N HIS A 19 -6.17 -16.79 -2.22
CA HIS A 19 -6.28 -18.25 -2.25
C HIS A 19 -6.27 -18.85 -0.84
N GLU A 20 -5.37 -18.41 0.04
CA GLU A 20 -5.22 -18.96 1.39
C GLU A 20 -6.37 -18.57 2.34
N LEU A 21 -6.88 -17.34 2.23
CA LEU A 21 -7.92 -16.83 3.14
C LEU A 21 -9.35 -17.07 2.62
N GLY A 22 -9.52 -17.37 1.34
CA GLY A 22 -10.83 -17.57 0.73
C GLY A 22 -11.72 -16.31 0.74
N CYS A 23 -11.13 -15.12 0.80
CA CYS A 23 -11.84 -13.84 0.81
C CYS A 23 -11.25 -12.83 -0.19
N PRO A 24 -12.02 -11.80 -0.58
CA PRO A 24 -11.48 -10.70 -1.37
C PRO A 24 -10.33 -10.01 -0.63
N VAL A 25 -9.25 -9.76 -1.35
CA VAL A 25 -8.09 -8.99 -0.87
C VAL A 25 -7.82 -7.91 -1.89
N GLU A 26 -7.73 -6.68 -1.41
CA GLU A 26 -7.43 -5.50 -2.21
C GLU A 26 -6.10 -4.88 -1.74
N LEU A 27 -5.47 -4.10 -2.61
CA LEU A 27 -4.19 -3.44 -2.33
C LEU A 27 -4.33 -1.94 -2.52
N ILE A 28 -4.00 -1.18 -1.48
CA ILE A 28 -3.91 0.28 -1.53
C ILE A 28 -2.43 0.66 -1.53
N LEU A 29 -2.00 1.45 -2.52
CA LEU A 29 -0.62 1.86 -2.70
C LEU A 29 -0.51 3.38 -2.74
N ILE A 30 0.53 3.92 -2.10
CA ILE A 30 0.89 5.35 -2.16
C ILE A 30 2.09 5.48 -3.08
N GLN A 31 2.01 6.40 -4.03
CA GLN A 31 3.10 6.70 -4.94
C GLN A 31 4.23 7.40 -4.15
N PRO A 32 5.46 6.84 -4.12
CA PRO A 32 6.59 7.55 -3.53
C PRO A 32 6.99 8.74 -4.40
N GLU A 33 7.39 9.83 -3.76
CA GLU A 33 8.03 10.99 -4.39
C GLU A 33 9.55 10.79 -4.50
N ASP A 34 10.17 10.18 -3.48
CA ASP A 34 11.59 9.84 -3.43
C ASP A 34 11.75 8.38 -2.94
N ILE A 35 12.71 7.66 -3.54
CA ILE A 35 13.06 6.27 -3.22
C ILE A 35 14.56 6.07 -3.00
N GLU A 36 15.33 7.17 -2.90
CA GLU A 36 16.76 7.10 -2.63
C GLU A 36 17.06 6.51 -1.26
N PHE A 37 18.18 5.79 -1.18
CA PHE A 37 18.54 5.07 0.03
C PHE A 37 18.90 6.04 1.17
N ASP A 38 18.48 5.72 2.40
CA ASP A 38 18.72 6.52 3.61
C ASP A 38 18.06 7.92 3.59
N HIS A 39 17.20 8.20 2.61
CA HIS A 39 16.37 9.39 2.62
C HIS A 39 15.11 9.19 3.47
N PRO A 40 14.64 10.23 4.19
CA PRO A 40 13.41 10.14 4.95
C PRO A 40 12.18 10.08 4.02
N VAL A 41 11.05 9.65 4.56
CA VAL A 41 9.75 9.77 3.87
C VAL A 41 9.48 11.24 3.57
N THR A 42 9.06 11.54 2.34
CA THR A 42 8.77 12.92 1.95
C THR A 42 7.48 13.42 2.63
N PRO A 43 7.34 14.74 2.85
CA PRO A 43 6.12 15.30 3.43
C PRO A 43 4.85 14.94 2.65
N ALA A 44 4.92 14.87 1.32
CA ALA A 44 3.77 14.52 0.48
C ALA A 44 3.32 13.06 0.69
N VAL A 45 4.27 12.13 0.82
CA VAL A 45 3.97 10.72 1.11
C VAL A 45 3.43 10.59 2.53
N GLN A 46 4.00 11.29 3.51
CA GLN A 46 3.50 11.26 4.88
C GLN A 46 2.05 11.76 4.95
N GLN A 47 1.73 12.87 4.29
CA GLN A 47 0.36 13.38 4.22
C GLN A 47 -0.60 12.36 3.59
N ALA A 48 -0.19 11.69 2.51
CA ALA A 48 -1.01 10.65 1.88
C ALA A 48 -1.26 9.44 2.80
N VAL A 49 -0.30 9.09 3.67
CA VAL A 49 -0.48 8.05 4.68
C VAL A 49 -1.50 8.49 5.73
N ASP A 50 -1.36 9.73 6.22
CA ASP A 50 -2.24 10.27 7.27
C ASP A 50 -3.68 10.39 6.76
N ASP A 51 -3.88 10.94 5.55
CA ASP A 51 -5.20 11.06 4.90
C ASP A 51 -5.86 9.69 4.68
N LEU A 52 -5.08 8.71 4.22
CA LEU A 52 -5.58 7.34 4.01
C LEU A 52 -5.99 6.68 5.34
N ALA A 53 -5.18 6.83 6.38
CA ALA A 53 -5.48 6.28 7.69
C ALA A 53 -6.76 6.88 8.27
N GLU A 54 -6.93 8.20 8.18
CA GLU A 54 -8.16 8.88 8.61
C GLU A 54 -9.39 8.38 7.85
N GLU A 55 -9.29 8.23 6.52
CA GLU A 55 -10.42 7.76 5.71
C GLU A 55 -10.78 6.31 6.04
N LEU A 56 -9.80 5.44 6.27
CA LEU A 56 -10.05 4.06 6.68
C LEU A 56 -10.76 3.99 8.03
N VAL A 57 -10.37 4.82 9.00
CA VAL A 57 -11.07 4.90 10.29
C VAL A 57 -12.53 5.34 10.08
N ARG A 58 -12.76 6.39 9.27
CA ARG A 58 -14.12 6.86 8.97
C ARG A 58 -14.99 5.80 8.31
N LEU A 59 -14.43 5.02 7.38
CA LEU A 59 -15.15 3.94 6.71
C LEU A 59 -15.49 2.79 7.66
N LEU A 60 -14.56 2.42 8.54
CA LEU A 60 -14.75 1.33 9.49
C LEU A 60 -15.74 1.69 10.60
N ASP A 61 -15.78 2.95 11.05
CA ASP A 61 -16.74 3.43 12.04
C ASP A 61 -18.20 3.51 11.51
N GLN A 62 -18.38 3.41 10.19
CA GLN A 62 -19.69 3.41 9.53
C GLN A 62 -20.26 2.00 9.28
N LEU A 63 -19.50 0.95 9.59
CA LEU A 63 -19.91 -0.46 9.44
C LEU A 63 -20.58 -0.99 10.71
#